data_AF-A0A953MBY7-F1
#
_entry.id   AF-A0A953MBY7-F1
#
_cell.length_a   1.000
_cell.length_b   1.000
_cell.length_c   1.000
_cell.angle_alpha   90.00
_cell.angle_beta   90.00
_cell.angle_gamma   90.00
#
_symmetry.space_group_name_H-M   'P 1'
#
loop_
_entity.id
_entity.type
_entity.pdbx_description
1 polymer ?
#
loop_
_entity_poly.entity_id
_entity_poly.type
_entity_poly.pdbx_seq_one_letter_code
_entity_poly.pdbx_strand_id
1 'polypeptide(L)'
;MERGIEHSGAWAVAIVVIVIASWLLYRYLAPKTWREWTGAGLIQAFIIALYAEMYGFPLTIYFLVRFLGLDSTYLSANLWSTLIGVGETGMMVSMIIGYILLFTGFGIFLKGWRQLYKAHQENRLATGGLYSLVRHPQYTGLFIALFGEGVVHWPTLFSVGLFPIIVIVYYRLARKEEQKTIEKFGDEYIEYKKHVPMFIPVKGKWRKLVENSNISSNDT
;
A
#
# COMPACT_ATOMS: atom_id res chain seq x y z
N MET A 1 39.27 17.90 -0.99
CA MET A 1 38.59 16.60 -0.87
C MET A 1 37.15 16.81 -1.28
N GLU A 2 36.86 16.52 -2.54
CA GLU A 2 35.51 16.55 -3.10
C GLU A 2 34.68 15.46 -2.41
N ARG A 3 33.64 15.85 -1.66
CA ARG A 3 32.55 14.94 -1.31
C ARG A 3 31.45 15.18 -2.32
N GLY A 4 31.44 14.35 -3.36
CA GLY A 4 30.42 14.36 -4.40
C GLY A 4 29.04 14.23 -3.78
N ILE A 5 28.10 15.03 -4.27
CA ILE A 5 26.67 14.82 -4.05
C ILE A 5 26.28 13.60 -4.91
N GLU A 6 26.58 12.39 -4.45
CA GLU A 6 26.23 11.14 -5.16
C GLU A 6 24.84 10.61 -4.74
N HIS A 7 23.82 11.47 -4.72
CA HIS A 7 22.43 11.02 -4.50
C HIS A 7 21.53 11.23 -5.73
N SER A 8 22.01 11.91 -6.77
CA SER A 8 21.32 12.08 -8.06
C SER A 8 22.09 11.34 -9.16
N GLY A 9 21.51 10.29 -9.74
CA GLY A 9 22.12 9.56 -10.85
C GLY A 9 22.11 8.03 -10.73
N ALA A 10 21.58 7.46 -9.66
CA ALA A 10 21.43 6.02 -9.48
C ALA A 10 20.27 5.43 -10.31
N TRP A 11 20.14 5.88 -11.57
CA TRP A 11 19.11 5.45 -12.52
C TRP A 11 19.12 3.95 -12.75
N ALA A 12 20.30 3.32 -12.74
CA ALA A 12 20.41 1.87 -12.82
C ALA A 12 19.68 1.18 -11.66
N VAL A 13 19.85 1.68 -10.43
CA VAL A 13 19.13 1.17 -9.25
C VAL A 13 17.64 1.45 -9.37
N ALA A 14 17.26 2.67 -9.77
CA ALA A 14 15.86 3.03 -9.99
C ALA A 14 15.16 2.07 -10.97
N ILE A 15 15.80 1.83 -12.13
CA ILE A 15 15.27 0.93 -13.16
C ILE A 15 15.16 -0.49 -12.63
N VAL A 16 16.19 -1.01 -11.95
CA VAL A 16 16.17 -2.36 -11.40
C VAL A 16 15.03 -2.52 -10.38
N VAL A 17 14.89 -1.59 -9.44
CA VAL A 17 13.85 -1.64 -8.42
C VAL A 17 12.46 -1.47 -9.03
N ILE A 18 12.27 -0.54 -9.97
CA ILE A 18 11.02 -0.38 -10.71
C ILE A 18 10.67 -1.67 -11.44
N VAL A 19 11.60 -2.27 -12.19
CA VAL A 19 11.33 -3.51 -12.93
C VAL A 19 10.94 -4.65 -11.97
N ILE A 20 11.65 -4.81 -10.85
CA ILE A 20 11.32 -5.84 -9.85
C ILE A 20 9.95 -5.57 -9.22
N ALA A 21 9.69 -4.34 -8.77
CA ALA A 21 8.44 -3.96 -8.14
C ALA A 21 7.25 -4.09 -9.11
N SER A 22 7.43 -3.67 -10.36
CA SER A 22 6.44 -3.83 -11.43
C SER A 22 6.21 -5.29 -11.78
N TRP A 23 7.27 -6.10 -11.88
CA TRP A 23 7.13 -7.53 -12.11
C TRP A 23 6.33 -8.20 -10.99
N LEU A 24 6.62 -7.88 -9.73
CA LEU A 24 5.83 -8.35 -8.58
C LEU A 24 4.39 -7.86 -8.66
N LEU A 25 4.17 -6.57 -8.95
CA LEU A 25 2.84 -5.98 -9.11
C LEU A 25 2.03 -6.76 -10.13
N TYR A 26 2.52 -6.89 -11.36
CA TYR A 26 1.78 -7.57 -12.44
C TYR A 26 1.69 -9.08 -12.23
N ARG A 27 2.61 -9.70 -11.49
CA ARG A 27 2.53 -11.11 -11.13
C ARG A 27 1.34 -11.41 -10.21
N TYR A 28 1.03 -10.51 -9.28
CA TYR A 28 -0.02 -10.74 -8.26
C TYR A 28 -1.32 -9.96 -8.49
N LEU A 29 -1.23 -8.81 -9.16
CA LEU A 29 -2.35 -7.90 -9.46
C LEU A 29 -2.66 -7.84 -10.96
N ALA A 30 -2.33 -8.90 -11.72
CA ALA A 30 -2.55 -9.00 -13.16
C ALA A 30 -3.98 -8.53 -13.54
N PRO A 31 -4.14 -7.35 -14.16
CA PRO A 31 -5.45 -6.81 -14.46
C PRO A 31 -6.09 -7.59 -15.61
N LYS A 32 -7.32 -8.06 -15.41
CA LYS A 32 -8.10 -8.80 -16.42
C LYS A 32 -9.05 -7.88 -17.19
N THR A 33 -9.43 -6.74 -16.61
CA THR A 33 -10.34 -5.77 -17.24
C THR A 33 -9.70 -4.37 -17.39
N TRP A 34 -10.09 -3.60 -18.42
CA TRP A 34 -9.57 -2.25 -18.68
C TRP A 34 -9.65 -1.29 -17.47
N ARG A 35 -10.64 -1.48 -16.59
CA ARG A 35 -10.78 -0.67 -15.37
C ARG A 35 -9.83 -1.11 -14.25
N GLU A 36 -9.53 -2.41 -14.18
CA GLU A 36 -8.45 -2.92 -13.31
C GLU A 36 -7.08 -2.41 -13.80
N TRP A 37 -6.91 -2.25 -15.11
CA TRP A 37 -5.72 -1.60 -15.69
C TRP A 37 -5.55 -0.16 -15.22
N THR A 38 -6.63 0.61 -15.03
CA THR A 38 -6.54 1.97 -14.47
C THR A 38 -6.06 1.95 -13.01
N GLY A 39 -6.52 0.98 -12.20
CA GLY A 39 -6.08 0.83 -10.81
C GLY A 39 -4.62 0.38 -10.70
N ALA A 40 -4.25 -0.67 -11.45
CA ALA A 40 -2.88 -1.17 -11.52
C ALA A 40 -1.92 -0.12 -12.10
N GLY A 41 -2.36 0.64 -13.10
CA GLY A 41 -1.60 1.74 -13.69
C GLY A 41 -1.33 2.88 -12.71
N LEU A 42 -2.25 3.18 -11.79
CA LEU A 42 -2.05 4.18 -10.77
C LEU A 42 -1.01 3.74 -9.72
N ILE A 43 -1.04 2.47 -9.31
CA ILE A 43 0.00 1.90 -8.42
C ILE A 43 1.35 1.89 -9.13
N GLN A 44 1.36 1.52 -10.41
CA GLN A 44 2.57 1.53 -11.22
C GLN A 44 3.14 2.95 -11.35
N ALA A 45 2.30 3.95 -11.60
CA ALA A 45 2.71 5.35 -11.62
C ALA A 45 3.26 5.81 -10.27
N PHE A 46 2.66 5.36 -9.16
CA PHE A 46 3.19 5.61 -7.81
C PHE A 46 4.57 4.99 -7.60
N ILE A 47 4.77 3.73 -7.99
CA ILE A 47 6.06 3.03 -7.89
C ILE A 47 7.13 3.75 -8.71
N ILE A 48 6.82 4.08 -9.97
CA ILE A 48 7.74 4.80 -10.85
C ILE A 48 8.07 6.17 -10.27
N ALA A 49 7.08 6.96 -9.87
CA ALA A 49 7.28 8.28 -9.31
C ALA A 49 8.14 8.22 -8.04
N LEU A 50 7.84 7.31 -7.12
CA LEU A 50 8.58 7.14 -5.88
C LEU A 50 10.05 6.81 -6.13
N TYR A 51 10.35 5.78 -6.94
CA TYR A 51 11.73 5.36 -7.16
C TYR A 51 12.50 6.31 -8.10
N ALA A 52 11.82 6.98 -9.04
CA ALA A 52 12.42 8.03 -9.86
C ALA A 52 12.79 9.25 -9.02
N GLU A 53 11.98 9.63 -8.03
CA GLU A 53 12.32 10.74 -7.13
C GLU A 53 13.38 10.36 -6.10
N MET A 54 13.39 9.12 -5.63
CA MET A 54 14.36 8.66 -4.63
C MET A 54 15.78 8.49 -5.20
N TYR A 55 15.91 8.01 -6.43
CA TYR A 55 17.22 7.66 -7.02
C TYR A 55 17.62 8.50 -8.25
N GLY A 56 16.65 9.20 -8.84
CA GLY A 56 16.81 9.92 -10.10
C GLY A 56 16.78 11.43 -9.91
N PHE A 57 15.64 12.05 -10.25
CA PHE A 57 15.44 13.49 -10.19
C PHE A 57 14.62 13.86 -8.93
N PRO A 58 15.15 14.59 -7.95
CA PRO A 58 14.42 14.91 -6.73
C PRO A 58 13.44 16.08 -6.96
N LEU A 59 12.34 15.86 -7.71
CA LEU A 59 11.36 16.92 -8.02
C LEU A 59 10.82 17.56 -6.75
N THR A 60 10.61 16.76 -5.70
CA THR A 60 10.20 17.25 -4.39
C THR A 60 11.15 18.36 -3.90
N ILE A 61 12.48 18.17 -3.93
CA ILE A 61 13.42 19.22 -3.52
C ILE A 61 13.31 20.44 -4.45
N TYR A 62 13.32 20.23 -5.77
CA TYR A 62 13.24 21.35 -6.72
C TYR A 62 11.97 22.19 -6.52
N PHE A 63 10.84 21.53 -6.28
CA PHE A 63 9.57 22.19 -6.00
C PHE A 63 9.66 23.00 -4.70
N LEU A 64 10.16 22.40 -3.62
CA LEU A 64 10.29 23.06 -2.32
C LEU A 64 11.23 24.27 -2.39
N VAL A 65 12.40 24.16 -3.03
CA VAL A 65 13.32 25.30 -3.23
C VAL A 65 12.65 26.41 -4.04
N ARG A 66 12.05 26.04 -5.19
CA ARG A 66 11.56 27.02 -6.17
C ARG A 66 10.34 27.79 -5.67
N PHE A 67 9.41 27.09 -5.00
CA PHE A 67 8.10 27.66 -4.65
C PHE A 67 7.98 28.05 -3.17
N LEU A 68 8.70 27.38 -2.26
CA LEU A 68 8.67 27.70 -0.83
C LEU A 68 9.90 28.48 -0.37
N GLY A 69 10.87 28.73 -1.26
CA GLY A 69 12.05 29.54 -0.96
C GLY A 69 12.94 28.96 0.13
N LEU A 70 12.89 27.63 0.34
CA LEU A 70 13.71 26.96 1.35
C LEU A 70 15.17 26.91 0.90
N ASP A 71 16.09 27.25 1.81
CA ASP A 71 17.52 27.25 1.53
C ASP A 71 18.03 25.84 1.21
N SER A 72 18.63 25.70 0.01
CA SER A 72 19.12 24.43 -0.54
C SER A 72 20.18 23.71 0.29
N THR A 73 20.80 24.40 1.25
CA THR A 73 21.91 23.89 2.06
C THR A 73 21.48 22.83 3.08
N TYR A 74 20.20 22.77 3.45
CA TYR A 74 19.68 21.85 4.49
C TYR A 74 18.55 20.93 4.00
N LEU A 75 18.29 20.90 2.70
CA LEU A 75 17.18 20.13 2.15
C LEU A 75 17.56 18.67 1.93
N SER A 76 16.75 17.78 2.50
CA SER A 76 16.82 16.35 2.24
C SER A 76 15.72 15.94 1.25
N ALA A 77 15.97 14.90 0.46
CA ALA A 77 14.97 14.34 -0.46
C ALA A 77 13.76 13.73 0.28
N ASN A 78 13.89 13.51 1.58
CA ASN A 78 12.81 13.07 2.46
C ASN A 78 11.97 14.28 2.89
N LEU A 79 10.70 14.29 2.47
CA LEU A 79 9.77 15.39 2.75
C LEU A 79 9.58 15.68 4.24
N TRP A 80 9.54 14.64 5.10
CA TRP A 80 9.38 14.85 6.55
C TRP A 80 10.62 15.47 7.19
N SER A 81 11.82 15.07 6.74
CA SER A 81 13.06 15.66 7.23
C SER A 81 13.14 17.14 6.84
N THR A 82 12.70 17.50 5.64
CA THR A 82 12.61 18.91 5.23
C THR A 82 11.55 19.72 6.00
N LEU A 83 10.35 19.16 6.22
CA LEU A 83 9.23 19.92 6.82
C LEU A 83 9.25 19.94 8.36
N ILE A 84 9.68 18.85 8.99
CA ILE A 84 9.59 18.64 10.45
C ILE A 84 10.98 18.74 11.10
N GLY A 85 12.07 18.66 10.32
CA GLY A 85 13.42 18.66 10.85
C GLY A 85 13.76 17.35 11.57
N VAL A 86 13.14 16.23 11.19
CA VAL A 86 13.58 14.91 11.69
C VAL A 86 14.99 14.67 11.16
N GLY A 87 15.97 14.77 12.07
CA GLY A 87 17.37 14.47 11.78
C GLY A 87 17.59 12.99 11.38
N GLU A 88 18.85 12.58 11.26
CA GLU A 88 19.23 11.22 10.81
C GLU A 88 18.52 10.11 11.60
N THR A 89 18.42 10.26 12.93
CA THR A 89 17.72 9.30 13.79
C THR A 89 16.23 9.18 13.45
N GLY A 90 15.57 10.30 13.14
CA GLY A 90 14.15 10.31 12.76
C GLY A 90 13.90 9.62 11.42
N MET A 91 14.80 9.82 10.46
CA MET A 91 14.75 9.11 9.17
C MET A 91 14.97 7.61 9.35
N MET A 92 15.91 7.19 10.20
CA MET A 92 16.15 5.77 10.46
C MET A 92 14.91 5.11 11.10
N VAL A 93 14.28 5.78 12.07
CA VAL A 93 13.04 5.30 12.69
C VAL A 93 11.91 5.22 11.67
N SER A 94 11.73 6.24 10.81
CA SER A 94 10.71 6.22 9.78
C SER A 94 10.93 5.12 8.76
N MET A 95 12.18 4.84 8.39
CA MET A 95 12.53 3.72 7.50
C MET A 95 12.15 2.38 8.11
N ILE A 96 12.51 2.14 9.37
CA ILE A 96 12.19 0.88 10.06
C ILE A 96 10.66 0.69 10.13
N ILE A 97 9.93 1.72 10.54
CA ILE A 97 8.46 1.66 10.62
C ILE A 97 7.87 1.43 9.23
N GLY A 98 8.37 2.12 8.21
CA GLY A 98 7.90 2.00 6.84
C GLY A 98 8.08 0.58 6.29
N TYR A 99 9.23 -0.06 6.52
CA TYR A 99 9.44 -1.46 6.14
C TYR A 99 8.53 -2.42 6.92
N ILE A 100 8.34 -2.21 8.22
CA ILE A 100 7.41 -3.02 9.03
C ILE A 100 6.01 -2.94 8.42
N LEU A 101 5.54 -1.74 8.06
CA LEU A 101 4.26 -1.54 7.41
C LEU A 101 4.22 -2.18 6.02
N LEU A 102 5.26 -2.04 5.21
CA LEU A 102 5.38 -2.66 3.89
C LEU A 102 5.19 -4.18 3.97
N PHE A 103 6.00 -4.86 4.78
CA PHE A 103 5.96 -6.32 4.88
C PHE A 103 4.68 -6.82 5.56
N THR A 104 4.19 -6.11 6.58
CA THR A 104 2.92 -6.46 7.23
C THR A 104 1.74 -6.31 6.26
N GLY A 105 1.66 -5.18 5.55
CA GLY A 105 0.64 -4.91 4.55
C GLY A 105 0.67 -5.93 3.42
N PHE A 106 1.85 -6.23 2.89
CA PHE A 106 2.03 -7.24 1.86
C PHE A 106 1.63 -8.65 2.33
N GLY A 107 1.95 -9.01 3.59
CA GLY A 107 1.53 -10.26 4.19
C GLY A 107 0.00 -10.39 4.30
N ILE A 108 -0.69 -9.32 4.72
CA ILE A 108 -2.16 -9.26 4.75
C ILE A 108 -2.73 -9.37 3.33
N PHE A 109 -2.13 -8.66 2.37
CA PHE A 109 -2.53 -8.70 0.97
C PHE A 109 -2.50 -10.13 0.42
N LEU A 110 -1.38 -10.84 0.57
CA LEU A 110 -1.21 -12.20 0.08
C LEU A 110 -2.19 -13.19 0.74
N LYS A 111 -2.38 -13.08 2.07
CA LYS A 111 -3.33 -13.95 2.79
C LYS A 111 -4.77 -13.69 2.36
N GLY A 112 -5.17 -12.42 2.24
CA GLY A 112 -6.50 -12.03 1.76
C GLY A 112 -6.76 -12.52 0.34
N TRP A 113 -5.80 -12.30 -0.57
CA TRP A 113 -5.89 -12.78 -1.95
C TRP A 113 -6.06 -14.30 -2.05
N ARG A 114 -5.21 -15.07 -1.34
CA ARG A 114 -5.30 -16.54 -1.34
C ARG A 114 -6.65 -17.03 -0.83
N GLN A 115 -7.19 -16.39 0.21
CA GLN A 115 -8.48 -16.76 0.77
C GLN A 115 -9.62 -16.45 -0.22
N LEU A 116 -9.59 -15.29 -0.89
CA LEU A 116 -10.58 -14.93 -1.91
C LEU A 116 -10.52 -15.88 -3.11
N TYR A 117 -9.31 -16.20 -3.57
CA TYR A 117 -9.10 -17.09 -4.70
C TYR A 117 -9.68 -18.49 -4.44
N LYS A 118 -9.42 -19.06 -3.25
CA LYS A 118 -10.03 -20.33 -2.83
C LYS A 118 -11.55 -20.27 -2.77
N ALA A 119 -12.10 -19.23 -2.14
CA ALA A 119 -13.56 -19.06 -2.06
C ALA A 119 -14.21 -18.92 -3.45
N HIS A 120 -13.54 -18.24 -4.39
CA HIS A 120 -13.99 -18.11 -5.76
C HIS A 120 -13.99 -19.45 -6.51
N GLN A 121 -12.95 -20.28 -6.37
CA GLN A 121 -12.89 -21.62 -6.94
C GLN A 121 -14.01 -22.53 -6.41
N GLU A 122 -14.33 -22.39 -5.13
CA GLU A 122 -15.38 -23.15 -4.44
C GLU A 122 -16.77 -22.52 -4.62
N ASN A 123 -16.90 -21.45 -5.43
CA ASN A 123 -18.14 -20.71 -5.66
C ASN A 123 -18.89 -20.26 -4.39
N ARG A 124 -18.16 -19.98 -3.30
CA ARG A 124 -18.72 -19.58 -2.02
C ARG A 124 -18.30 -18.18 -1.60
N LEU A 125 -18.99 -17.63 -0.60
CA LEU A 125 -18.64 -16.36 -0.01
C LEU A 125 -17.46 -16.49 0.96
N ALA A 126 -16.48 -15.58 0.84
CA ALA A 126 -15.36 -15.50 1.77
C ALA A 126 -15.77 -14.68 3.00
N THR A 127 -16.07 -15.35 4.13
CA THR A 127 -16.49 -14.69 5.38
C THR A 127 -15.58 -14.98 6.59
N GLY A 128 -14.78 -16.05 6.54
CA GLY A 128 -13.88 -16.45 7.63
C GLY A 128 -12.56 -15.67 7.70
N GLY A 129 -11.70 -16.00 8.65
CA GLY A 129 -10.31 -15.49 8.72
C GLY A 129 -10.23 -13.96 8.63
N LEU A 130 -9.41 -13.44 7.70
CA LEU A 130 -9.27 -11.99 7.49
C LEU A 130 -10.57 -11.31 7.01
N TYR A 131 -11.40 -12.04 6.27
CA TYR A 131 -12.71 -11.56 5.82
C TYR A 131 -13.74 -11.41 6.96
N SER A 132 -13.48 -11.95 8.15
CA SER A 132 -14.32 -11.68 9.33
C SER A 132 -14.08 -10.30 9.93
N LEU A 133 -12.88 -9.74 9.70
CA LEU A 133 -12.44 -8.46 10.22
C LEU A 133 -12.83 -7.30 9.28
N VAL A 134 -12.54 -7.46 7.99
CA VAL A 134 -12.78 -6.46 6.95
C VAL A 134 -13.22 -7.14 5.66
N ARG A 135 -14.03 -6.49 4.83
CA ARG A 135 -14.56 -7.08 3.59
C ARG A 135 -13.55 -7.15 2.46
N HIS A 136 -12.51 -6.31 2.51
CA HIS A 136 -11.46 -6.24 1.49
C HIS A 136 -10.06 -6.25 2.12
N PRO A 137 -9.66 -7.33 2.82
CA PRO A 137 -8.37 -7.41 3.51
C PRO A 137 -7.20 -7.26 2.54
N GLN A 138 -7.35 -7.70 1.30
CA GLN A 138 -6.36 -7.50 0.25
C GLN A 138 -6.10 -6.01 -0.02
N TYR A 139 -7.15 -5.19 -0.14
CA TYR A 139 -7.00 -3.75 -0.34
C TYR A 139 -6.47 -3.05 0.91
N THR A 140 -6.89 -3.49 2.10
CA THR A 140 -6.31 -3.01 3.36
C THR A 140 -4.81 -3.27 3.42
N GLY A 141 -4.37 -4.48 3.08
CA GLY A 141 -2.95 -4.84 3.04
C GLY A 141 -2.16 -3.99 2.04
N LEU A 142 -2.71 -3.78 0.84
CA LEU A 142 -2.13 -2.92 -0.18
C LEU A 142 -1.99 -1.47 0.32
N PHE A 143 -3.02 -0.90 0.96
CA PHE A 143 -2.96 0.47 1.48
C PHE A 143 -1.91 0.61 2.59
N ILE A 144 -1.82 -0.36 3.50
CA ILE A 144 -0.79 -0.37 4.54
C ILE A 144 0.61 -0.43 3.91
N ALA A 145 0.79 -1.25 2.88
CA ALA A 145 2.08 -1.39 2.20
C ALA A 145 2.50 -0.10 1.49
N LEU A 146 1.61 0.50 0.70
CA LEU A 146 1.88 1.75 -0.02
C LEU A 146 2.06 2.94 0.93
N PHE A 147 1.32 2.97 2.05
CA PHE A 147 1.50 3.98 3.08
C PHE A 147 2.86 3.84 3.77
N GLY A 148 3.23 2.61 4.15
CA GLY A 148 4.53 2.31 4.74
C GLY A 148 5.70 2.75 3.86
N GLU A 149 5.67 2.34 2.60
CA GLU A 149 6.75 2.62 1.65
C GLU A 149 6.79 4.10 1.21
N GLY A 150 5.67 4.65 0.74
CA GLY A 150 5.67 5.97 0.12
C GLY A 150 5.35 7.12 1.06
N VAL A 151 4.75 6.91 2.24
CA VAL A 151 4.39 8.01 3.16
C VAL A 151 5.23 7.98 4.42
N VAL A 152 5.70 6.81 4.86
CA VAL A 152 6.50 6.68 6.10
C VAL A 152 7.99 6.50 5.81
N HIS A 153 8.36 5.55 4.95
CA HIS A 153 9.77 5.23 4.66
C HIS A 153 10.45 6.37 3.90
N TRP A 154 9.93 6.73 2.72
CA TRP A 154 10.48 7.80 1.89
C TRP A 154 9.39 8.71 1.34
N PRO A 155 8.82 9.61 2.17
CA PRO A 155 7.80 10.56 1.75
C PRO A 155 8.34 11.51 0.68
N THR A 156 7.60 11.58 -0.42
CA THR A 156 7.80 12.56 -1.49
C THR A 156 6.49 13.30 -1.72
N LEU A 157 6.54 14.46 -2.38
CA LEU A 157 5.33 15.20 -2.70
C LEU A 157 4.36 14.34 -3.53
N PHE A 158 4.91 13.55 -4.47
CA PHE A 158 4.13 12.71 -5.35
C PHE A 158 3.57 11.49 -4.63
N SER A 159 4.36 10.78 -3.82
CA SER A 159 3.86 9.61 -3.09
C SER A 159 2.78 10.00 -2.09
N VAL A 160 2.96 11.09 -1.34
CA VAL A 160 1.96 11.62 -0.40
C VAL A 160 0.70 12.09 -1.15
N GLY A 161 0.84 12.73 -2.31
CA GLY A 161 -0.28 13.19 -3.13
C GLY A 161 -1.03 12.07 -3.87
N LEU A 162 -0.34 11.06 -4.38
CA LEU A 162 -0.93 9.93 -5.11
C LEU A 162 -1.60 8.92 -4.18
N PHE A 163 -1.11 8.74 -2.96
CA PHE A 163 -1.69 7.82 -1.99
C PHE A 163 -3.22 7.99 -1.78
N PRO A 164 -3.75 9.19 -1.45
CA PRO A 164 -5.20 9.37 -1.30
C PRO A 164 -5.97 9.11 -2.60
N ILE A 165 -5.39 9.41 -3.76
CA ILE A 165 -6.01 9.12 -5.07
C ILE A 165 -6.15 7.61 -5.25
N ILE A 166 -5.11 6.83 -4.91
CA ILE A 166 -5.15 5.36 -4.94
C ILE A 166 -6.26 4.84 -4.03
N VAL A 167 -6.34 5.34 -2.79
CA VAL A 167 -7.39 4.94 -1.84
C VAL A 167 -8.78 5.20 -2.41
N ILE A 168 -9.02 6.36 -3.03
CA ILE A 168 -10.32 6.71 -3.62
C ILE A 168 -10.66 5.81 -4.82
N VAL A 169 -9.70 5.54 -5.70
CA VAL A 169 -9.90 4.67 -6.87
C VAL A 169 -10.25 3.24 -6.42
N TYR A 170 -9.50 2.70 -5.46
CA TYR A 170 -9.74 1.35 -4.94
C TYR A 170 -11.02 1.27 -4.09
N TYR A 171 -11.41 2.34 -3.39
CA TYR A 171 -12.72 2.44 -2.75
C TYR A 171 -13.86 2.29 -3.78
N ARG A 172 -13.75 2.99 -4.92
CA ARG A 172 -14.74 2.90 -6.00
C ARG A 172 -14.76 1.52 -6.66
N LEU A 173 -13.58 0.90 -6.81
CA LEU A 173 -13.48 -0.46 -7.33
C LEU A 173 -14.14 -1.46 -6.38
N ALA A 174 -13.81 -1.41 -5.09
CA ALA A 174 -14.39 -2.25 -4.06
C ALA A 174 -15.92 -2.16 -4.04
N ARG A 175 -16.49 -0.95 -4.13
CA ARG A 175 -17.95 -0.75 -4.19
C ARG A 175 -18.61 -1.50 -5.36
N LYS A 176 -17.98 -1.52 -6.53
CA LYS A 176 -18.48 -2.25 -7.71
C LYS A 176 -18.37 -3.76 -7.52
N GLU A 177 -17.29 -4.23 -6.91
CA GLU A 177 -17.12 -5.64 -6.55
C GLU A 177 -18.18 -6.08 -5.54
N GLU A 178 -18.48 -5.26 -4.54
CA GLU A 178 -19.59 -5.54 -3.60
C GLU A 178 -20.92 -5.68 -4.36
N GLN A 179 -21.18 -4.84 -5.36
CA GLN A 179 -22.41 -4.88 -6.14
C GLN A 179 -22.55 -6.18 -6.94
N LYS A 180 -21.47 -6.60 -7.64
CA LYS A 180 -21.40 -7.92 -8.31
C LYS A 180 -21.53 -9.09 -7.33
N THR A 181 -21.02 -8.92 -6.12
CA THR A 181 -21.11 -9.96 -5.07
C THR A 181 -22.55 -10.08 -4.55
N ILE A 182 -23.27 -8.95 -4.42
CA ILE A 182 -24.71 -8.94 -4.12
C ILE A 182 -25.50 -9.61 -5.23
N GLU A 183 -25.19 -9.35 -6.50
CA GLU A 183 -25.84 -10.02 -7.64
C GLU A 183 -25.64 -11.55 -7.61
N LYS A 184 -24.48 -12.03 -7.11
CA LYS A 184 -24.15 -13.46 -7.05
C LYS A 184 -24.68 -14.17 -5.80
N PHE A 185 -24.60 -13.54 -4.63
CA PHE A 185 -24.86 -14.18 -3.33
C PHE A 185 -26.07 -13.59 -2.58
N GLY A 186 -26.71 -12.53 -3.12
CA GLY A 186 -27.93 -11.95 -2.59
C GLY A 186 -27.86 -11.58 -1.11
N ASP A 187 -28.85 -12.07 -0.35
CA ASP A 187 -29.05 -11.75 1.06
C ASP A 187 -27.89 -12.19 1.96
N GLU A 188 -27.19 -13.27 1.61
CA GLU A 188 -26.04 -13.77 2.37
C GLU A 188 -24.96 -12.68 2.48
N TYR A 189 -24.66 -12.01 1.35
CA TYR A 189 -23.69 -10.93 1.33
C TYR A 189 -24.21 -9.67 2.04
N ILE A 190 -25.50 -9.35 1.89
CA ILE A 190 -26.12 -8.20 2.55
C ILE A 190 -26.00 -8.35 4.07
N GLU A 191 -26.27 -9.54 4.59
CA GLU A 191 -26.18 -9.82 6.03
C GLU A 191 -24.74 -9.78 6.54
N TYR A 192 -23.80 -10.36 5.79
CA TYR A 192 -22.37 -10.25 6.05
C TYR A 192 -21.90 -8.78 6.08
N LYS A 193 -22.38 -7.96 5.14
CA LYS A 193 -22.01 -6.54 4.99
C LYS A 193 -22.44 -5.68 6.17
N LYS A 194 -23.55 -6.00 6.84
CA LYS A 194 -23.99 -5.30 8.06
C LYS A 194 -23.00 -5.45 9.21
N HIS A 195 -22.34 -6.61 9.29
CA HIS A 195 -21.50 -6.96 10.42
C HIS A 195 -20.03 -6.66 10.21
N VAL A 196 -19.52 -6.64 8.97
CA VAL A 196 -18.09 -6.52 8.68
C VAL A 196 -17.79 -5.20 7.96
N PRO A 197 -16.90 -4.32 8.47
CA PRO A 197 -16.55 -3.05 7.82
C PRO A 197 -15.73 -3.25 6.53
N MET A 198 -15.64 -2.23 5.68
CA MET A 198 -15.02 -2.35 4.35
C MET A 198 -13.50 -2.54 4.39
N PHE A 199 -12.77 -1.63 5.06
CA PHE A 199 -11.30 -1.59 5.03
C PHE A 199 -10.62 -1.53 6.41
N ILE A 200 -11.23 -0.86 7.38
CA ILE A 200 -10.64 -0.68 8.71
C ILE A 200 -11.48 -1.49 9.71
N PRO A 201 -10.86 -2.41 10.47
CA PRO A 201 -11.59 -3.20 11.45
C PRO A 201 -12.06 -2.34 12.62
N VAL A 202 -13.27 -2.60 13.09
CA VAL A 202 -13.81 -1.94 14.30
C VAL A 202 -13.14 -2.50 15.56
N LYS A 203 -12.92 -1.64 16.56
CA LYS A 203 -12.35 -2.03 17.86
C LYS A 203 -13.17 -3.18 18.45
N GLY A 204 -12.51 -4.27 18.86
CA GLY A 204 -13.14 -5.46 19.46
C GLY A 204 -13.12 -6.73 18.60
N LYS A 205 -12.97 -6.64 17.27
CA LYS A 205 -12.92 -7.84 16.39
C LYS A 205 -11.56 -8.54 16.34
N TRP A 206 -10.49 -7.82 16.67
CA TRP A 206 -9.12 -8.38 16.72
C TRP A 206 -8.99 -9.53 17.72
N ARG A 207 -9.75 -9.51 18.83
CA ARG A 207 -9.71 -10.54 19.87
C ARG A 207 -10.19 -11.91 19.35
N LYS A 208 -11.23 -11.92 18.51
CA LYS A 208 -11.76 -13.14 17.89
C LYS A 208 -10.78 -13.82 16.94
N LEU A 209 -9.91 -13.06 16.27
CA LEU A 209 -8.91 -13.64 15.36
C LEU A 209 -7.75 -14.28 16.13
N VAL A 210 -7.31 -13.64 17.23
CA VAL A 210 -6.26 -14.18 18.11
C VAL A 210 -6.75 -15.42 18.88
N GLU A 211 -8.00 -15.40 19.37
CA GLU A 211 -8.62 -16.57 20.02
C GLU A 211 -8.71 -17.76 19.04
N ASN A 212 -9.13 -17.54 17.78
CA ASN A 212 -9.23 -18.62 16.79
C ASN A 212 -7.87 -19.14 16.28
N SER A 213 -6.83 -18.31 16.23
CA SER A 213 -5.48 -18.78 15.84
C SER A 213 -4.82 -19.65 16.91
N ASN A 214 -5.12 -19.41 18.19
CA ASN A 214 -4.57 -20.18 19.32
C ASN A 214 -5.26 -21.55 19.49
N ILE A 215 -6.52 -21.69 19.06
CA ILE A 215 -7.24 -22.97 19.08
C ILE A 215 -6.69 -23.89 17.97
N SER A 216 -6.45 -23.34 16.77
CA SER A 216 -5.89 -24.10 15.64
C SER A 216 -4.45 -24.60 15.85
N SER A 217 -3.70 -24.04 16.81
CA SER A 217 -2.33 -24.48 17.13
C SER A 217 -2.25 -25.51 18.26
N ASN A 218 -3.33 -25.73 19.01
CA ASN A 218 -3.38 -26.70 20.11
C ASN A 218 -4.01 -28.05 19.69
N ASP A 219 -4.60 -28.14 18.50
CA ASP A 219 -5.22 -29.35 17.94
C ASP A 219 -4.34 -30.05 16.87
N THR A 220 -3.03 -29.77 16.86
CA THR A 220 -2.00 -30.47 16.05
C THR A 220 -0.85 -30.90 16.93
#